data_AF-A0A522SN46-F1
#
_entry.id   AF-A0A522SN46-F1
#
_cell.length_a   1.000
_cell.length_b   1.000
_cell.length_c   1.000
_cell.angle_alpha   90.00
_cell.angle_beta   90.00
_cell.angle_gamma   90.00
#
_symmetry.space_group_name_H-M   'P 1'
#
loop_
_entity.id
_entity.type
_entity.pdbx_description
1 polymer ?
#
loop_
_entity_poly.entity_id
_entity_poly.type
_entity_poly.pdbx_seq_one_letter_code
_entity_poly.pdbx_strand_id
1 'polypeptide(L)'
;MKRSSDSLLNLFFPDLCAGCNEPLSRGEEILCIRCLFELPETGFHLLKDNPVAQIFTGRVPLNAATACYYFHKNAAIQHIIHRFKY
;
A
#
# COMPACT_ATOMS: atom_id res chain seq x y z
N MET A 1 15.55 -9.37 13.27
CA MET A 1 16.73 -9.37 14.17
C MET A 1 17.80 -8.44 13.56
N LYS A 2 17.64 -7.11 13.64
CA LYS A 2 18.60 -6.13 13.07
C LYS A 2 19.85 -6.09 13.98
N ARG A 3 21.01 -6.44 13.43
CA ARG A 3 22.27 -6.60 14.18
C ARG A 3 22.87 -5.22 14.50
N SER A 4 23.55 -5.13 15.63
CA SER A 4 24.07 -3.87 16.21
C SER A 4 25.08 -3.11 15.34
N SER A 5 25.57 -3.70 14.24
CA SER A 5 26.49 -3.09 13.28
C SER A 5 25.81 -2.30 12.15
N ASP A 6 24.51 -2.48 11.93
CA ASP A 6 23.76 -1.84 10.83
C ASP A 6 23.40 -0.37 11.13
N SER A 7 23.49 0.07 12.39
CA SER A 7 23.06 1.41 12.81
C SER A 7 23.87 2.56 12.20
N LEU A 8 25.15 2.36 11.88
CA LEU A 8 25.97 3.39 11.22
C LEU A 8 25.67 3.49 9.73
N LEU A 9 25.42 2.36 9.06
CA LEU A 9 25.04 2.34 7.64
C LEU A 9 23.65 2.94 7.43
N ASN A 10 22.69 2.67 8.31
CA ASN A 10 21.36 3.28 8.27
C ASN A 10 21.35 4.81 8.46
N LEU A 11 22.43 5.40 8.98
CA LEU A 11 22.56 6.86 9.08
C LEU A 11 22.82 7.50 7.71
N PHE A 12 23.55 6.81 6.84
CA PHE A 12 23.88 7.26 5.49
C PHE A 12 22.93 6.70 4.42
N PHE A 13 22.36 5.52 4.66
CA PHE A 13 21.48 4.79 3.75
C PHE A 13 20.27 4.24 4.51
N PRO A 14 19.34 5.11 4.94
CA PRO A 14 18.15 4.66 5.64
C PRO A 14 17.23 3.86 4.71
N ASP A 15 16.53 2.87 5.29
CA ASP A 15 15.37 2.25 4.65
C ASP A 15 14.31 3.34 4.44
N LEU A 16 13.86 3.55 3.20
CA LEU A 16 12.88 4.59 2.88
C LEU A 16 11.49 4.00 2.68
N CYS A 17 10.47 4.71 3.17
CA CYS A 17 9.08 4.37 2.96
C CYS A 17 8.75 4.34 1.45
N ALA A 18 8.11 3.26 1.00
CA ALA A 18 7.71 3.10 -0.40
C ALA A 18 6.64 4.10 -0.86
N GLY A 19 5.92 4.73 0.08
CA GLY A 19 4.86 5.70 -0.18
C GLY A 19 5.33 7.17 -0.24
N CYS A 20 6.09 7.62 0.75
CA CYS A 20 6.50 9.04 0.88
C CYS A 20 8.01 9.29 0.77
N ASN A 21 8.83 8.24 0.66
CA ASN A 21 10.30 8.31 0.67
C ASN A 21 10.91 8.89 1.97
N GLU A 22 10.16 8.98 3.07
CA GLU A 22 10.74 9.32 4.38
C GLU A 22 11.43 8.10 5.01
N PRO A 23 12.48 8.30 5.83
CA PRO A 23 13.13 7.21 6.56
C PRO A 23 12.15 6.43 7.44
N LEU A 24 12.23 5.10 7.37
CA LEU A 24 11.42 4.19 8.19
C LEU A 24 11.95 4.14 9.62
N SER A 25 11.03 4.21 10.58
CA SER A 25 11.29 4.09 12.01
C SER A 25 11.53 2.64 12.42
N ARG A 26 12.03 2.43 13.64
CA ARG A 26 12.29 1.09 14.18
C ARG A 26 10.98 0.30 14.30
N GLY A 27 10.83 -0.73 13.48
CA GLY A 27 9.63 -1.58 13.41
C GLY A 27 8.77 -1.34 12.17
N GLU A 28 9.04 -0.29 11.41
CA GLU A 28 8.47 -0.09 10.08
C GLU A 28 9.35 -0.80 9.03
N GLU A 29 8.74 -1.47 8.06
CA GLU A 29 9.46 -2.28 7.06
C GLU A 29 9.32 -1.74 5.64
N ILE A 30 8.10 -1.46 5.18
CA ILE A 30 7.81 -1.06 3.79
C ILE A 30 7.15 0.31 3.73
N LEU A 31 6.19 0.54 4.62
CA LEU A 31 5.44 1.78 4.73
C LEU A 31 5.61 2.35 6.14
N CYS A 32 5.77 3.68 6.21
CA CYS A 32 5.65 4.37 7.48
C CYS A 32 4.19 4.37 7.92
N ILE A 33 3.96 4.53 9.22
CA ILE A 33 2.63 4.49 9.81
C ILE A 33 1.71 5.55 9.22
N ARG A 34 2.24 6.74 8.90
CA ARG A 34 1.48 7.82 8.26
C ARG A 34 0.92 7.38 6.91
N CYS A 35 1.79 6.85 6.03
CA CYS A 35 1.35 6.36 4.73
C CYS A 35 0.36 5.21 4.84
N LEU A 36 0.52 4.33 5.84
CA LEU A 36 -0.39 3.22 6.08
C LEU A 36 -1.80 3.72 6.45
N PHE A 37 -1.89 4.70 7.36
CA PHE A 37 -3.17 5.29 7.78
C PHE A 37 -3.83 6.18 6.72
N GLU A 38 -3.04 6.79 5.84
CA GLU A 38 -3.54 7.63 4.74
C GLU A 38 -3.94 6.82 3.50
N LEU A 39 -3.78 5.49 3.50
CA LEU A 39 -4.22 4.67 2.37
C LEU A 39 -5.74 4.80 2.18
N PRO A 40 -6.20 5.16 0.97
CA PRO A 40 -7.61 5.39 0.72
C PRO A 40 -8.36 4.06 0.55
N GLU A 41 -8.71 3.41 1.66
CA GLU A 41 -9.45 2.15 1.65
C GLU A 41 -10.87 2.31 1.08
N THR A 42 -11.31 1.35 0.27
CA THR A 42 -12.66 1.37 -0.32
C THR A 42 -13.72 0.73 0.58
N GLY A 43 -13.31 -0.21 1.45
CA GLY A 43 -14.21 -1.08 2.22
C GLY A 43 -15.04 -2.07 1.38
N PHE A 44 -14.79 -2.22 0.08
CA PHE A 44 -15.65 -3.02 -0.80
C PHE A 44 -15.70 -4.52 -0.46
N HIS A 45 -14.70 -5.03 0.25
CA HIS A 45 -14.69 -6.41 0.72
C HIS A 45 -15.80 -6.71 1.75
N LEU A 46 -16.36 -5.68 2.41
CA LEU A 46 -17.48 -5.80 3.34
C LEU A 46 -18.85 -5.75 2.63
N LEU A 47 -18.86 -5.38 1.34
CA LEU A 47 -20.07 -5.15 0.56
C LEU A 47 -20.17 -6.22 -0.53
N LYS A 48 -21.21 -7.06 -0.45
CA LYS A 48 -21.43 -8.14 -1.42
C LYS A 48 -21.75 -7.63 -2.82
N ASP A 49 -22.52 -6.55 -2.93
CA ASP A 49 -22.85 -5.89 -4.21
C ASP A 49 -22.12 -4.55 -4.33
N ASN A 50 -20.79 -4.61 -4.38
CA ASN A 50 -19.94 -3.43 -4.52
C ASN A 50 -19.77 -3.03 -6.01
N PRO A 51 -19.29 -1.81 -6.30
CA PRO A 51 -19.10 -1.35 -7.67
C PRO A 51 -18.22 -2.26 -8.52
N VAL A 52 -17.24 -2.94 -7.92
CA VAL A 52 -16.36 -3.89 -8.63
C VAL A 52 -17.17 -5.12 -9.05
N ALA A 53 -17.98 -5.69 -8.16
CA ALA A 53 -18.88 -6.79 -8.49
C ALA A 53 -19.84 -6.41 -9.63
N GLN A 54 -20.44 -5.21 -9.56
CA GLN A 54 -21.37 -4.70 -10.57
C GLN A 54 -20.77 -4.57 -11.97
N ILE A 55 -19.50 -4.16 -12.08
CA ILE A 55 -18.80 -4.06 -13.37
C ILE A 55 -18.71 -5.43 -14.08
N PHE A 56 -18.52 -6.50 -13.31
CA PHE A 56 -18.35 -7.86 -13.83
C PHE A 56 -19.66 -8.66 -13.85
N THR A 57 -20.74 -8.14 -13.28
CA THR A 57 -22.07 -8.77 -13.31
C THR A 57 -22.49 -9.10 -14.73
N GLY A 58 -22.87 -10.36 -14.96
CA GLY A 58 -23.31 -10.85 -16.27
C GLY A 58 -22.19 -11.06 -17.30
N ARG A 59 -20.94 -10.68 -17.00
CA ARG A 59 -19.78 -10.94 -17.87
C ARG A 59 -19.10 -12.26 -17.55
N VAL A 60 -19.00 -12.56 -16.25
CA VAL A 60 -18.36 -13.77 -15.72
C VAL A 60 -19.11 -14.25 -14.47
N PRO A 61 -19.13 -15.56 -14.18
CA PRO A 61 -19.61 -16.05 -12.90
C PRO A 61 -18.65 -15.59 -11.80
N LEU A 62 -19.15 -14.80 -10.85
CA LEU A 62 -18.37 -14.27 -9.73
C LEU A 62 -18.83 -14.87 -8.40
N ASN A 63 -17.87 -15.31 -7.60
CA ASN A 63 -18.11 -15.63 -6.19
C ASN A 63 -17.95 -14.39 -5.30
N ALA A 64 -16.94 -13.57 -5.58
CA ALA A 64 -16.69 -12.29 -4.92
C ALA A 64 -15.81 -11.41 -5.82
N ALA A 65 -15.94 -10.10 -5.69
CA ALA A 65 -15.06 -9.13 -6.34
C ALA A 65 -14.83 -7.96 -5.39
N THR A 66 -13.64 -7.38 -5.37
CA THR A 66 -13.29 -6.23 -4.51
C THR A 66 -12.08 -5.50 -5.05
N ALA A 67 -11.89 -4.25 -4.62
CA ALA A 67 -10.66 -3.49 -4.82
C ALA A 67 -10.31 -2.85 -3.48
N CYS A 68 -9.09 -3.04 -2.96
CA CYS A 68 -8.76 -2.63 -1.58
C CYS A 68 -8.62 -1.10 -1.41
N TYR A 69 -8.05 -0.41 -2.41
CA TYR A 69 -7.72 1.01 -2.31
C TYR A 69 -8.15 1.79 -3.55
N TYR A 70 -8.47 3.08 -3.37
CA TYR A 70 -8.65 4.02 -4.46
C TYR A 70 -7.29 4.47 -5.02
N PHE A 71 -7.24 4.71 -6.32
CA PHE A 71 -6.07 5.34 -6.96
C PHE A 71 -6.25 6.85 -7.03
N HIS A 72 -5.38 7.59 -6.34
CA HIS A 72 -5.31 9.04 -6.42
C HIS A 72 -3.94 9.48 -6.92
N LYS A 73 -3.92 10.46 -7.82
CA LYS A 73 -2.67 11.10 -8.27
C LYS A 73 -2.03 11.83 -7.09
N ASN A 74 -0.70 11.79 -7.02
CA ASN A 74 0.13 12.36 -5.96
C ASN A 74 -0.12 11.79 -4.55
N ALA A 75 -0.77 10.62 -4.44
CA ALA A 75 -0.92 9.90 -3.17
C ALA A 75 0.14 8.80 -3.04
N ALA A 76 0.36 8.34 -1.80
CA ALA A 76 1.29 7.24 -1.50
C ALA A 76 1.03 6.00 -2.37
N ILE A 77 -0.23 5.70 -2.68
CA ILE A 77 -0.62 4.57 -3.53
C ILE A 77 0.00 4.63 -4.93
N GLN A 78 0.21 5.82 -5.51
CA GLN A 78 0.85 5.97 -6.80
C GLN A 78 2.32 5.56 -6.76
N HIS A 79 3.05 5.99 -5.72
CA HIS A 79 4.45 5.62 -5.53
C HIS A 79 4.61 4.13 -5.25
N ILE A 80 3.69 3.55 -4.46
CA ILE A 80 3.66 2.12 -4.15
C ILE A 80 3.44 1.31 -5.43
N ILE A 81 2.41 1.64 -6.22
CA ILE A 81 2.12 0.93 -7.47
C ILE A 81 3.28 1.06 -8.47
N HIS A 82 3.89 2.24 -8.55
CA HIS A 82 5.04 2.45 -9.43
C HIS A 82 6.21 1.53 -9.04
N ARG A 83 6.58 1.48 -7.76
CA ARG A 83 7.64 0.59 -7.23
C ARG A 83 7.29 -0.89 -7.29
N PHE A 84 6.00 -1.23 -7.35
CA PHE A 84 5.56 -2.60 -7.51
C PHE A 84 5.69 -3.07 -8.97
N LYS A 85 5.43 -2.17 -9.93
CA LYS A 85 5.48 -2.48 -11.35
C LYS A 85 6.91 -2.51 -11.93
N TYR A 86 7.79 -1.65 -11.40
CA TYR A 86 9.15 -1.43 -11.90
C TYR A 86 10.16 -1.60 -10.76
#